data_AF-A0A958Z2D7-F1
#
_entry.id   AF-A0A958Z2D7-F1
#
_cell.length_a   1.000
_cell.length_b   1.000
_cell.length_c   1.000
_cell.angle_alpha   90.00
_cell.angle_beta   90.00
_cell.angle_gamma   90.00
#
_symmetry.space_group_name_H-M   'P 1'
#
loop_
_entity.id
_entity.type
_entity.pdbx_description
1 polymer ?
#
loop_
_entity_poly.entity_id
_entity_poly.type
_entity_poly.pdbx_seq_one_letter_code
_entity_poly.pdbx_strand_id
1 'polypeptide(L)'
;SSIVWEGCTPVFVDIHPDYLTIDETKIEAAITSKTTGILATHVFGNPCHVEAIEAIAEKHGLKVIYDGAHGFGVTYKGQSLFNYGDVSTCSFHATKLFHTGEGGALFCKPAYYEKMFYHHNFGHDGPEAFHGLGINAKMSEPQAAMGLAVLPYFESILKERKAIVDAYNLAFQDSDLQLLKIRPETEWNYSYFPMVFKDETQLLHLQKALNKENIFPRRYFYPS
;
A
#
# COMPACT_ATOMS: atom_id res chain seq x y z
N SER A 1 9.58 -5.68 -7.67
CA SER A 1 10.01 -6.52 -8.81
C SER A 1 9.08 -6.40 -10.01
N SER A 2 7.76 -6.24 -9.82
CA SER A 2 6.75 -6.27 -10.90
C SER A 2 7.06 -5.34 -12.08
N ILE A 3 7.48 -4.09 -11.85
CA ILE A 3 7.85 -3.16 -12.93
C ILE A 3 8.96 -3.72 -13.83
N VAL A 4 9.97 -4.36 -13.22
CA VAL A 4 11.12 -4.93 -13.94
C VAL A 4 10.72 -6.20 -14.70
N TRP A 5 9.80 -7.00 -14.15
CA TRP A 5 9.26 -8.18 -14.85
C TRP A 5 8.51 -7.80 -16.14
N GLU A 6 7.85 -6.65 -16.15
CA GLU A 6 7.18 -6.09 -17.33
C GLU A 6 8.16 -5.36 -18.29
N GLY A 7 9.48 -5.50 -18.09
CA GLY A 7 10.51 -4.85 -18.92
C GLY A 7 10.55 -3.33 -18.81
N CYS A 8 9.85 -2.75 -17.82
CA CYS A 8 9.86 -1.32 -17.56
C CYS A 8 11.07 -0.92 -16.71
N THR A 9 11.52 0.32 -16.83
CA THR A 9 12.60 0.89 -16.01
C THR A 9 12.01 1.72 -14.87
N PRO A 10 12.18 1.33 -13.59
CA PRO A 10 11.76 2.15 -12.47
C PRO A 10 12.55 3.47 -12.43
N VAL A 11 11.84 4.59 -12.30
CA VAL A 11 12.43 5.90 -11.99
C VAL A 11 11.97 6.27 -10.59
N PHE A 12 12.92 6.36 -9.66
CA PHE A 12 12.60 6.62 -8.25
C PHE A 12 12.37 8.10 -8.00
N VAL A 13 11.33 8.39 -7.23
CA VAL A 13 11.04 9.70 -6.65
C VAL A 13 11.14 9.55 -5.15
N ASP A 14 11.74 10.53 -4.51
CA ASP A 14 11.93 10.57 -3.07
C ASP A 14 10.59 10.65 -2.31
N ILE A 15 10.60 10.31 -1.02
CA ILE A 15 9.39 10.31 -0.19
C ILE A 15 9.19 11.65 0.52
N HIS A 16 7.94 11.94 0.87
CA HIS A 16 7.60 13.07 1.72
C HIS A 16 8.05 12.77 3.16
N PRO A 17 8.82 13.66 3.82
CA PRO A 17 9.42 13.39 5.13
C PRO A 17 8.40 13.13 6.24
N ASP A 18 7.25 13.81 6.21
CA ASP A 18 6.19 13.59 7.21
C ASP A 18 5.29 12.38 6.91
N TYR A 19 4.82 12.24 5.67
CA TYR A 19 3.78 11.28 5.31
C TYR A 19 4.34 9.91 4.89
N LEU A 20 5.65 9.84 4.59
CA LEU A 20 6.39 8.65 4.16
C LEU A 20 5.85 7.98 2.88
N THR A 21 4.98 8.67 2.16
CA THR A 21 4.53 8.32 0.80
C THR A 21 5.38 9.08 -0.21
N ILE A 22 5.28 8.76 -1.51
CA ILE A 22 5.97 9.50 -2.58
C ILE A 22 5.76 11.01 -2.42
N ASP A 23 6.82 11.81 -2.58
CA ASP A 23 6.75 13.27 -2.56
C ASP A 23 6.19 13.78 -3.89
N GLU A 24 4.92 14.17 -3.89
CA GLU A 24 4.23 14.65 -5.08
C GLU A 24 4.92 15.83 -5.75
N THR A 25 5.63 16.66 -4.98
CA THR A 25 6.31 17.87 -5.49
C THR A 25 7.55 17.55 -6.32
N LYS A 26 8.09 16.33 -6.18
CA LYS A 26 9.29 15.86 -6.88
C LYS A 26 8.96 15.01 -8.11
N ILE A 27 7.70 14.63 -8.33
CA ILE A 27 7.30 13.73 -9.42
C ILE A 27 7.58 14.35 -10.79
N GLU A 28 7.16 15.59 -11.03
CA GLU A 28 7.28 16.21 -12.36
C GLU A 28 8.72 16.28 -12.87
N ALA A 29 9.69 16.49 -11.97
CA ALA A 29 11.11 16.54 -12.31
C ALA A 29 11.67 15.18 -12.76
N ALA A 30 11.02 14.07 -12.38
CA ALA A 30 11.41 12.72 -12.77
C ALA A 30 10.72 12.25 -14.07
N ILE A 31 9.75 13.01 -14.59
CA ILE A 31 9.06 12.67 -15.84
C ILE A 31 9.98 12.90 -17.03
N THR A 32 9.99 11.92 -17.93
CA THR A 32 10.72 11.99 -19.21
C THR A 32 9.78 11.61 -20.34
N SER A 33 10.22 11.76 -21.59
CA SER A 33 9.47 11.27 -22.75
C SER A 33 9.26 9.75 -22.79
N LYS A 34 9.91 9.00 -21.88
CA LYS A 34 9.77 7.55 -21.74
C LYS A 34 8.85 7.14 -20.59
N THR A 35 8.38 8.09 -19.77
CA THR A 35 7.52 7.79 -18.64
C THR A 35 6.15 7.33 -19.14
N THR A 36 5.68 6.17 -18.66
CA THR A 36 4.41 5.55 -19.10
C THR A 36 3.34 5.51 -18.00
N GLY A 37 3.73 5.73 -16.75
CA GLY A 37 2.83 5.75 -15.61
C GLY A 37 3.54 6.16 -14.32
N ILE A 38 2.73 6.50 -13.32
CA ILE A 38 3.13 6.78 -11.95
C ILE A 38 2.67 5.59 -11.11
N LEU A 39 3.61 4.93 -10.44
CA LEU A 39 3.30 3.94 -9.42
C LEU A 39 3.66 4.51 -8.05
N ALA A 40 2.69 4.55 -7.15
CA ALA A 40 2.86 5.12 -5.82
C ALA A 40 2.32 4.16 -4.76
N THR A 41 2.94 4.12 -3.58
CA THR A 41 2.53 3.21 -2.50
C THR A 41 1.86 4.00 -1.38
N HIS A 42 0.69 3.55 -0.94
CA HIS A 42 0.04 4.02 0.28
C HIS A 42 0.73 3.43 1.52
N VAL A 43 1.95 3.90 1.75
CA VAL A 43 2.87 3.39 2.77
C VAL A 43 2.21 3.45 4.15
N PHE A 44 2.33 2.36 4.90
CA PHE A 44 1.68 2.13 6.19
C PHE A 44 0.15 2.38 6.25
N GLY A 45 -0.54 2.37 5.11
CA GLY A 45 -1.96 2.72 5.04
C GLY A 45 -2.21 4.22 5.08
N ASN A 46 -1.17 5.05 4.94
CA ASN A 46 -1.29 6.49 4.80
C ASN A 46 -1.55 6.83 3.32
N PRO A 47 -2.58 7.63 2.98
CA PRO A 47 -2.83 8.03 1.60
C PRO A 47 -1.67 8.85 1.03
N CYS A 48 -1.35 8.57 -0.24
CA CYS A 48 -0.53 9.47 -1.05
C CYS A 48 -1.29 10.80 -1.23
N HIS A 49 -0.65 11.84 -1.75
CA HIS A 49 -1.38 13.04 -2.16
C HIS A 49 -2.13 12.78 -3.48
N VAL A 50 -3.22 12.01 -3.40
CA VAL A 50 -3.88 11.41 -4.56
C VAL A 50 -4.37 12.43 -5.58
N GLU A 51 -4.81 13.60 -5.13
CA GLU A 51 -5.29 14.68 -6.00
C GLU A 51 -4.15 15.37 -6.74
N ALA A 52 -3.01 15.61 -6.08
CA ALA A 52 -1.83 16.19 -6.71
C ALA A 52 -1.24 15.23 -7.74
N ILE A 53 -1.17 13.93 -7.40
CA ILE A 53 -0.70 12.89 -8.32
C ILE A 53 -1.62 12.75 -9.53
N GLU A 54 -2.95 12.76 -9.34
CA GLU A 54 -3.90 12.71 -10.47
C GLU A 54 -3.73 13.94 -11.38
N ALA A 55 -3.62 15.14 -10.82
CA ALA A 55 -3.41 16.36 -11.61
C ALA A 55 -2.11 16.33 -12.43
N ILE A 56 -1.02 15.80 -11.86
CA ILE A 56 0.24 15.57 -12.59
C ILE A 56 0.02 14.53 -13.68
N ALA A 57 -0.64 13.42 -13.38
CA ALA A 57 -0.88 12.36 -14.34
C ALA A 57 -1.70 12.85 -15.54
N GLU A 58 -2.79 13.60 -15.30
CA GLU A 58 -3.62 14.19 -16.35
C GLU A 58 -2.83 15.17 -17.22
N LYS A 59 -2.04 16.06 -16.60
CA LYS A 59 -1.19 17.03 -17.31
C LYS A 59 -0.22 16.38 -18.28
N HIS A 60 0.32 15.21 -17.92
CA HIS A 60 1.33 14.50 -18.71
C HIS A 60 0.77 13.28 -19.48
N GLY A 61 -0.54 13.04 -19.42
CA GLY A 61 -1.19 11.89 -20.07
C GLY A 61 -0.74 10.53 -19.51
N LEU A 62 -0.35 10.48 -18.24
CA LEU A 62 0.13 9.28 -17.56
C LEU A 62 -1.00 8.52 -16.85
N LYS A 63 -0.76 7.24 -16.56
CA LYS A 63 -1.64 6.41 -15.73
C LYS A 63 -1.14 6.31 -14.30
N VAL A 64 -2.04 6.17 -13.34
CA VAL A 64 -1.73 6.08 -11.92
C VAL A 64 -2.08 4.70 -11.38
N ILE A 65 -1.08 4.02 -10.83
CA ILE A 65 -1.25 2.73 -10.14
C ILE A 65 -0.88 2.93 -8.67
N TYR A 66 -1.80 2.65 -7.76
CA TYR A 66 -1.50 2.63 -6.34
C TYR A 66 -1.23 1.22 -5.83
N ASP A 67 -0.08 1.04 -5.20
CA ASP A 67 0.15 -0.08 -4.29
C ASP A 67 -0.50 0.25 -2.94
N GLY A 68 -1.71 -0.27 -2.76
CA GLY A 68 -2.49 -0.19 -1.53
C GLY A 68 -2.36 -1.45 -0.67
N ALA A 69 -1.25 -2.19 -0.72
CA ALA A 69 -1.07 -3.41 0.08
C ALA A 69 -1.28 -3.24 1.59
N HIS A 70 -1.20 -2.01 2.09
CA HIS A 70 -1.39 -1.64 3.49
C HIS A 70 -2.74 -0.95 3.76
N GLY A 71 -3.57 -0.76 2.72
CA GLY A 71 -4.74 0.12 2.75
C GLY A 71 -6.08 -0.55 3.02
N PHE A 72 -6.12 -1.86 3.34
CA PHE A 72 -7.42 -2.51 3.60
C PHE A 72 -8.13 -1.85 4.78
N GLY A 73 -9.37 -1.43 4.56
CA GLY A 73 -10.20 -0.72 5.53
C GLY A 73 -9.78 0.72 5.80
N VAL A 74 -8.86 1.31 5.02
CA VAL A 74 -8.54 2.73 5.10
C VAL A 74 -9.51 3.52 4.22
N THR A 75 -10.06 4.60 4.76
CA THR A 75 -10.81 5.60 3.98
C THR A 75 -10.04 6.92 3.94
N TYR A 76 -10.18 7.64 2.84
CA TYR A 76 -9.67 8.99 2.65
C TYR A 76 -10.76 9.84 2.02
N LYS A 77 -11.09 10.97 2.66
CA LYS A 77 -12.19 11.86 2.26
C LYS A 77 -13.52 11.12 2.11
N GLY A 78 -13.81 10.23 3.07
CA GLY A 78 -15.05 9.47 3.15
C GLY A 78 -15.20 8.35 2.11
N GLN A 79 -14.15 8.02 1.36
CA GLN A 79 -14.16 6.94 0.37
C GLN A 79 -13.04 5.94 0.62
N SER A 80 -13.24 4.70 0.17
CA SER A 80 -12.19 3.67 0.20
C SER A 80 -10.93 4.19 -0.50
N LEU A 81 -9.78 3.96 0.12
CA LEU A 81 -8.49 4.33 -0.47
C LEU A 81 -8.26 3.66 -1.84
N PHE A 82 -8.90 2.51 -2.09
CA PHE A 82 -8.82 1.79 -3.36
C PHE A 82 -9.63 2.42 -4.51
N ASN A 83 -10.40 3.48 -4.24
CA ASN A 83 -11.14 4.22 -5.28
C ASN A 83 -10.25 5.21 -6.05
N TYR A 84 -9.03 5.46 -5.59
CA TYR A 84 -8.12 6.42 -6.21
C TYR A 84 -7.20 5.75 -7.25
N GLY A 85 -6.74 6.54 -8.22
CA GLY A 85 -5.91 6.10 -9.34
C GLY A 85 -6.69 5.35 -10.42
N ASP A 86 -6.00 4.93 -11.47
CA ASP A 86 -6.57 4.07 -12.50
C ASP A 86 -6.74 2.63 -11.99
N VAL A 87 -5.80 2.20 -11.15
CA VAL A 87 -5.72 0.87 -10.55
C VAL A 87 -5.17 1.00 -9.13
N SER A 88 -5.75 0.27 -8.19
CA SER A 88 -5.23 0.06 -6.85
C SER A 88 -5.12 -1.43 -6.55
N THR A 89 -4.01 -1.86 -5.94
CA THR A 89 -3.83 -3.26 -5.51
C THR A 89 -3.88 -3.39 -3.99
N CYS A 90 -4.40 -4.50 -3.49
CA CYS A 90 -4.42 -4.82 -2.07
C CYS A 90 -3.81 -6.20 -1.82
N SER A 91 -3.10 -6.34 -0.70
CA SER A 91 -2.50 -7.60 -0.27
C SER A 91 -3.33 -8.21 0.85
N PHE A 92 -3.51 -9.52 0.79
CA PHE A 92 -4.18 -10.34 1.80
C PHE A 92 -3.22 -11.38 2.40
N HIS A 93 -1.93 -11.07 2.45
CA HIS A 93 -0.92 -11.87 3.15
C HIS A 93 -1.27 -12.02 4.64
N ALA A 94 -0.88 -13.13 5.27
CA ALA A 94 -1.23 -13.48 6.65
C ALA A 94 -0.89 -12.43 7.72
N THR A 95 0.06 -11.53 7.44
CA THR A 95 0.44 -10.43 8.35
C THR A 95 -0.49 -9.21 8.29
N LYS A 96 -1.46 -9.19 7.37
CA LYS A 96 -2.40 -8.08 7.19
C LYS A 96 -3.57 -8.19 8.18
N LEU A 97 -4.29 -7.09 8.42
CA LEU A 97 -5.45 -7.07 9.34
C LEU A 97 -6.56 -8.00 8.85
N PHE A 98 -6.89 -7.87 7.58
CA PHE A 98 -7.70 -8.81 6.84
C PHE A 98 -6.76 -9.60 5.94
N HIS A 99 -6.89 -10.92 5.95
CA HIS A 99 -6.02 -11.79 5.18
C HIS A 99 -6.74 -13.05 4.70
N THR A 100 -6.15 -13.69 3.69
CA THR A 100 -6.56 -14.98 3.15
C THR A 100 -5.44 -16.02 3.29
N GLY A 101 -4.49 -15.78 4.19
CA GLY A 101 -3.23 -16.52 4.30
C GLY A 101 -2.24 -16.02 3.25
N GLU A 102 -2.54 -16.30 1.99
CA GLU A 102 -1.92 -15.66 0.82
C GLU A 102 -3.02 -15.16 -0.10
N GLY A 103 -2.77 -14.07 -0.83
CA GLY A 103 -3.71 -13.52 -1.80
C GLY A 103 -3.64 -12.01 -1.94
N GLY A 104 -4.54 -11.49 -2.77
CA GLY A 104 -4.69 -10.06 -3.00
C GLY A 104 -5.94 -9.75 -3.82
N ALA A 105 -6.15 -8.46 -4.05
CA ALA A 105 -7.21 -7.95 -4.90
C ALA A 105 -6.69 -6.78 -5.74
N LEU A 106 -7.41 -6.52 -6.83
CA LEU A 106 -7.26 -5.32 -7.64
C LEU A 106 -8.59 -4.56 -7.65
N PHE A 107 -8.49 -3.25 -7.71
CA PHE A 107 -9.58 -2.31 -7.84
C PHE A 107 -9.21 -1.40 -8.99
N CYS A 108 -10.14 -1.11 -9.89
CA CYS A 108 -9.82 -0.32 -11.07
C CYS A 108 -11.01 0.47 -11.59
N LYS A 109 -10.73 1.52 -12.36
CA LYS A 109 -11.77 2.21 -13.14
C LYS A 109 -12.43 1.21 -14.12
N PRO A 110 -13.73 1.37 -14.44
CA PRO A 110 -14.45 0.44 -15.32
C PRO A 110 -13.76 0.14 -16.66
N ALA A 111 -13.06 1.11 -17.23
CA ALA A 111 -12.31 0.97 -18.49
C ALA A 111 -11.20 -0.11 -18.46
N TYR A 112 -10.76 -0.55 -17.27
CA TYR A 112 -9.71 -1.56 -17.11
C TYR A 112 -10.26 -2.93 -16.71
N TYR A 113 -11.54 -3.01 -16.31
CA TYR A 113 -12.11 -4.18 -15.65
C TYR A 113 -12.01 -5.44 -16.50
N GLU A 114 -12.51 -5.42 -17.74
CA GLU A 114 -12.53 -6.60 -18.61
C GLU A 114 -11.11 -7.15 -18.82
N LYS A 115 -10.17 -6.28 -19.17
CA LYS A 115 -8.77 -6.68 -19.38
C LYS A 115 -8.18 -7.36 -18.13
N MET A 116 -8.40 -6.80 -16.94
CA MET A 116 -7.89 -7.36 -15.69
C MET A 116 -8.60 -8.66 -15.29
N PHE A 117 -9.92 -8.71 -15.45
CA PHE A 117 -10.72 -9.89 -15.18
C PHE A 117 -10.31 -11.07 -16.07
N TYR A 118 -10.03 -10.86 -17.35
CA TYR A 118 -9.56 -11.97 -18.17
C TYR A 118 -8.09 -12.29 -17.90
N HIS A 119 -7.22 -11.29 -17.72
CA HIS A 119 -5.79 -11.51 -17.45
C HIS A 119 -5.53 -12.36 -16.20
N HIS A 120 -6.29 -12.20 -15.11
CA HIS A 120 -6.03 -12.98 -13.88
C HIS A 120 -6.40 -14.47 -14.03
N ASN A 121 -7.16 -14.81 -15.07
CA ASN A 121 -7.61 -16.16 -15.40
C ASN A 121 -7.08 -16.61 -16.77
N PHE A 122 -5.76 -16.52 -16.98
CA PHE A 122 -5.08 -16.96 -18.21
C PHE A 122 -5.52 -16.25 -19.51
N GLY A 123 -6.37 -15.22 -19.43
CA GLY A 123 -7.01 -14.61 -20.58
C GLY A 123 -8.29 -15.33 -21.03
N HIS A 124 -8.78 -16.34 -20.32
CA HIS A 124 -9.93 -17.15 -20.75
C HIS A 124 -11.24 -16.38 -20.71
N ASP A 125 -11.91 -16.27 -21.85
CA ASP A 125 -13.28 -15.80 -21.99
C ASP A 125 -14.21 -16.98 -22.32
N GLY A 126 -14.46 -17.81 -21.29
CA GLY A 126 -15.16 -19.07 -21.46
C GLY A 126 -14.25 -20.22 -21.95
N PRO A 127 -14.85 -21.31 -22.48
CA PRO A 127 -14.09 -22.54 -22.79
C PRO A 127 -13.22 -22.45 -24.06
N GLU A 128 -13.62 -21.63 -25.03
CA GLU A 128 -13.04 -21.64 -26.38
C GLU A 128 -12.49 -20.27 -26.84
N ALA A 129 -12.75 -19.20 -26.09
CA ALA A 129 -12.31 -17.85 -26.43
C ALA A 129 -11.30 -17.30 -25.42
N PHE A 130 -10.47 -16.37 -25.90
CA PHE A 130 -9.40 -15.75 -25.11
C PHE A 130 -9.36 -14.24 -25.37
N HIS A 131 -9.35 -13.47 -24.29
CA HIS A 131 -9.19 -12.03 -24.27
C HIS A 131 -7.72 -11.65 -23.99
N GLY A 132 -6.82 -12.09 -24.88
CA GLY A 132 -5.38 -11.82 -24.80
C GLY A 132 -4.59 -12.77 -23.89
N LEU A 133 -3.34 -12.39 -23.58
CA LEU A 133 -2.45 -13.16 -22.70
C LEU A 133 -2.80 -12.90 -21.23
N GLY A 134 -2.87 -13.93 -20.41
CA GLY A 134 -3.05 -13.79 -18.97
C GLY A 134 -2.08 -14.64 -18.14
N ILE A 135 -2.27 -14.60 -16.84
CA ILE A 135 -1.56 -15.39 -15.83
C ILE A 135 -2.55 -16.16 -14.96
N ASN A 136 -2.06 -17.09 -14.14
CA ASN A 136 -2.87 -17.73 -13.10
C ASN A 136 -2.78 -16.94 -11.79
N ALA A 137 -3.68 -15.97 -11.62
CA ALA A 137 -3.74 -15.14 -10.41
C ALA A 137 -5.10 -15.23 -9.70
N LYS A 138 -5.86 -16.29 -9.94
CA LYS A 138 -7.11 -16.58 -9.25
C LYS A 138 -6.87 -16.84 -7.76
N MET A 139 -7.76 -16.32 -6.92
CA MET A 139 -7.84 -16.73 -5.52
C MET A 139 -8.42 -18.16 -5.45
N SER A 140 -7.83 -19.02 -4.63
CA SER A 140 -8.35 -20.37 -4.42
C SER A 140 -9.51 -20.38 -3.41
N GLU A 141 -10.39 -21.38 -3.52
CA GLU A 141 -11.51 -21.56 -2.57
C GLU A 141 -11.07 -21.63 -1.09
N PRO A 142 -9.98 -22.34 -0.72
CA PRO A 142 -9.50 -22.32 0.66
C PRO A 142 -9.04 -20.94 1.16
N GLN A 143 -8.40 -20.15 0.30
CA GLN A 143 -7.99 -18.77 0.64
C GLN A 143 -9.21 -17.87 0.80
N ALA A 144 -10.21 -17.99 -0.08
CA ALA A 144 -11.47 -17.27 0.03
C ALA A 144 -12.22 -17.62 1.33
N ALA A 145 -12.29 -18.91 1.67
CA ALA A 145 -12.88 -19.38 2.93
C ALA A 145 -12.17 -18.81 4.16
N MET A 146 -10.83 -18.71 4.15
CA MET A 146 -10.07 -18.05 5.20
C MET A 146 -10.47 -16.57 5.33
N GLY A 147 -10.58 -15.84 4.21
CA GLY A 147 -11.06 -14.46 4.22
C GLY A 147 -12.44 -14.32 4.84
N LEU A 148 -13.39 -15.17 4.44
CA LEU A 148 -14.76 -15.18 5.00
C LEU A 148 -14.79 -15.50 6.49
N ALA A 149 -13.86 -16.32 7.00
CA ALA A 149 -13.73 -16.59 8.42
C ALA A 149 -13.15 -15.40 9.20
N VAL A 150 -12.25 -14.62 8.60
CA VAL A 150 -11.61 -13.45 9.23
C VAL A 150 -12.49 -12.20 9.18
N LEU A 151 -13.21 -11.98 8.07
CA LEU A 151 -13.93 -10.74 7.79
C LEU A 151 -14.88 -10.27 8.91
N PRO A 152 -15.68 -11.14 9.58
CA PRO A 152 -16.58 -10.72 10.66
C PRO A 152 -15.86 -10.10 11.87
N TYR A 153 -14.56 -10.38 12.04
CA TYR A 153 -13.76 -9.87 13.17
C TYR A 153 -13.04 -8.56 12.84
N PHE A 154 -13.12 -8.07 11.59
CA PHE A 154 -12.35 -6.91 11.13
C PHE A 154 -12.54 -5.68 12.03
N GLU A 155 -13.78 -5.32 12.35
CA GLU A 155 -14.10 -4.18 13.22
C GLU A 155 -13.48 -4.31 14.62
N SER A 156 -13.51 -5.52 15.20
CA SER A 156 -12.91 -5.77 16.52
C SER A 156 -11.39 -5.65 16.49
N ILE A 157 -10.75 -6.21 15.46
CA ILE A 157 -9.30 -6.12 15.24
C ILE A 157 -8.88 -4.66 15.08
N LEU A 158 -9.64 -3.87 14.31
CA LEU A 158 -9.39 -2.46 14.09
C LEU A 158 -9.43 -1.67 15.40
N LYS A 159 -10.47 -1.90 16.21
CA LYS A 159 -10.63 -1.26 17.52
C LYS A 159 -9.49 -1.59 18.47
N GLU A 160 -9.07 -2.86 18.55
CA GLU A 160 -7.96 -3.28 19.42
C GLU A 160 -6.62 -2.67 18.98
N ARG A 161 -6.35 -2.65 17.66
CA ARG A 161 -5.15 -2.01 17.12
C ARG A 161 -5.11 -0.52 17.38
N LYS A 162 -6.26 0.17 17.25
CA LYS A 162 -6.36 1.58 17.61
C LYS A 162 -5.95 1.80 19.06
N ALA A 163 -6.45 0.99 20.00
CA ALA A 163 -6.11 1.12 21.41
C ALA A 163 -4.59 0.94 21.68
N ILE A 164 -3.94 0.01 20.96
CA ILE A 164 -2.48 -0.18 21.04
C ILE A 164 -1.73 1.05 20.51
N VAL A 165 -2.15 1.58 19.36
CA VAL A 165 -1.54 2.79 18.80
C VAL A 165 -1.73 4.00 19.73
N ASP A 166 -2.93 4.19 20.28
CA ASP A 166 -3.22 5.25 21.24
C ASP A 166 -2.32 5.14 22.48
N ALA A 167 -2.08 3.92 22.98
CA ALA A 167 -1.18 3.69 24.10
C ALA A 167 0.28 4.06 23.77
N TYR A 168 0.77 3.73 22.58
CA TYR A 168 2.11 4.15 22.15
C TYR A 168 2.20 5.66 21.96
N ASN A 169 1.19 6.29 21.36
CA ASN A 169 1.14 7.75 21.21
C ASN A 169 1.21 8.45 22.58
N LEU A 170 0.47 7.95 23.58
CA LEU A 170 0.53 8.46 24.95
C LEU A 170 1.91 8.24 25.58
N ALA A 171 2.49 7.05 25.44
CA ALA A 171 3.79 6.72 26.01
C ALA A 171 4.94 7.56 25.43
N PHE A 172 4.81 8.01 24.18
CA PHE A 172 5.83 8.78 23.46
C PHE A 172 5.48 10.26 23.27
N GLN A 173 4.40 10.76 23.89
CA GLN A 173 3.89 12.12 23.68
C GLN A 173 4.94 13.21 24.02
N ASP A 174 5.81 12.94 25.01
CA ASP A 174 6.83 13.87 25.50
C ASP A 174 8.23 13.51 24.96
N SER A 175 8.32 12.63 23.96
CA SER A 175 9.58 12.22 23.35
C SER A 175 9.90 13.03 22.09
N ASP A 176 11.19 13.15 21.76
CA ASP A 176 11.65 13.77 20.51
C ASP A 176 11.56 12.81 19.29
N LEU A 177 10.82 11.70 19.40
CA LEU A 177 10.68 10.74 18.33
C LEU A 177 9.76 11.27 17.23
N GLN A 178 10.22 11.19 15.99
CA GLN A 178 9.34 11.45 14.85
C GLN A 178 8.45 10.22 14.63
N LEU A 179 7.15 10.41 14.84
CA LEU A 179 6.11 9.42 14.58
C LEU A 179 5.46 9.65 13.21
N LEU A 180 4.79 8.63 12.69
CA LEU A 180 4.05 8.72 11.42
C LEU A 180 2.95 9.79 11.50
N LYS A 181 3.00 10.78 10.60
CA LYS A 181 1.93 11.75 10.42
C LYS A 181 0.91 11.21 9.43
N ILE A 182 -0.32 10.98 9.89
CA ILE A 182 -1.43 10.56 9.02
C ILE A 182 -1.97 11.77 8.26
N ARG A 183 -2.25 11.60 6.96
CA ARG A 183 -2.84 12.66 6.13
C ARG A 183 -4.23 13.06 6.68
N PRO A 184 -4.57 14.36 6.76
CA PRO A 184 -5.90 14.80 7.20
C PRO A 184 -7.02 14.09 6.43
N GLU A 185 -8.20 13.96 7.04
CA GLU A 185 -9.37 13.29 6.43
C GLU A 185 -9.17 11.78 6.13
N THR A 186 -8.18 11.15 6.78
CA THR A 186 -7.94 9.71 6.71
C THR A 186 -8.54 9.00 7.91
N GLU A 187 -9.38 7.99 7.67
CA GLU A 187 -9.70 6.98 8.68
C GLU A 187 -8.71 5.82 8.50
N TRP A 188 -7.70 5.78 9.36
CA TRP A 188 -6.59 4.86 9.25
C TRP A 188 -6.90 3.50 9.87
N ASN A 189 -6.21 2.45 9.40
CA ASN A 189 -6.40 1.08 9.86
C ASN A 189 -5.45 0.64 10.99
N TYR A 190 -4.58 1.52 11.50
CA TYR A 190 -3.68 1.25 12.62
C TYR A 190 -2.79 0.00 12.43
N SER A 191 -2.41 -0.27 11.18
CA SER A 191 -1.68 -1.48 10.80
C SER A 191 -0.23 -1.50 11.25
N TYR A 192 0.36 -0.33 11.46
CA TYR A 192 1.78 -0.13 11.76
C TYR A 192 1.98 0.96 12.80
N PHE A 193 3.11 0.96 13.50
CA PHE A 193 3.54 2.09 14.34
C PHE A 193 5.00 2.43 13.97
N PRO A 194 5.22 3.19 12.88
CA PRO A 194 6.57 3.53 12.45
C PRO A 194 7.18 4.59 13.37
N MET A 195 8.45 4.41 13.71
CA MET A 195 9.27 5.42 14.37
C MET A 195 10.42 5.78 13.43
N VAL A 196 10.61 7.07 13.19
CA VAL A 196 11.68 7.59 12.33
C VAL A 196 12.82 8.07 13.23
N PHE A 197 14.03 7.60 12.92
CA PHE A 197 15.24 7.94 13.65
C PHE A 197 16.11 8.87 12.81
N LYS A 198 16.97 9.65 13.48
CA LYS A 198 17.82 10.66 12.85
C LYS A 198 18.72 10.07 11.77
N ASP A 199 19.25 8.88 12.01
CA ASP A 199 20.15 8.18 11.11
C ASP A 199 20.09 6.66 11.31
N GLU A 200 20.71 5.94 10.39
CA GLU A 200 20.79 4.47 10.41
C GLU A 200 21.57 3.95 11.62
N THR A 201 22.54 4.70 12.14
CA THR A 201 23.34 4.27 13.30
C THR A 201 22.44 4.19 14.54
N GLN A 202 21.62 5.21 14.76
CA GLN A 202 20.63 5.23 15.83
C GLN A 202 19.59 4.11 15.67
N LEU A 203 19.07 3.91 14.46
CA LEU A 203 18.10 2.84 14.15
C LEU A 203 18.67 1.45 14.50
N LEU A 204 19.89 1.13 14.02
CA LEU A 204 20.50 -0.17 14.23
C LEU A 204 20.87 -0.40 15.70
N HIS A 205 21.31 0.64 16.40
CA HIS A 205 21.57 0.58 17.83
C HIS A 205 20.30 0.21 18.62
N LEU A 206 19.20 0.92 18.37
CA LEU A 206 17.92 0.69 19.05
C LEU A 206 17.31 -0.66 18.68
N GLN A 207 17.35 -1.06 17.41
CA GLN A 207 16.90 -2.39 16.99
C GLN A 207 17.66 -3.48 17.75
N LYS A 208 18.98 -3.37 17.87
CA LYS A 208 19.80 -4.33 18.62
C LYS A 208 19.46 -4.33 20.12
N ALA A 209 19.23 -3.17 20.71
CA ALA A 209 18.84 -3.05 22.11
C ALA A 209 17.47 -3.70 22.38
N LEU A 210 16.46 -3.38 21.56
CA LEU A 210 15.11 -3.95 21.69
C LEU A 210 15.11 -5.48 21.50
N ASN A 211 15.87 -5.99 20.54
CA ASN A 211 15.97 -7.45 20.33
C ASN A 211 16.56 -8.18 21.56
N LYS A 212 17.48 -7.56 22.31
CA LYS A 212 18.02 -8.15 23.56
C LYS A 212 16.94 -8.26 24.65
N GLU A 213 15.98 -7.35 24.63
CA GLU A 213 14.82 -7.33 25.53
C GLU A 213 13.63 -8.13 24.98
N ASN A 214 13.84 -8.94 23.93
CA ASN A 214 12.79 -9.70 23.24
C ASN A 214 11.65 -8.84 22.66
N ILE A 215 11.95 -7.60 22.27
CA ILE A 215 11.08 -6.73 21.50
C ILE A 215 11.63 -6.69 20.07
N PHE A 216 10.84 -7.14 19.08
CA PHE A 216 11.33 -7.41 17.73
C PHE A 216 10.83 -6.37 16.72
N PRO A 217 11.41 -5.15 16.67
CA PRO A 217 11.06 -4.18 15.65
C PRO A 217 11.61 -4.60 14.28
N ARG A 218 10.90 -4.22 13.23
CA ARG A 218 11.31 -4.48 11.85
C ARG A 218 11.75 -3.18 11.18
N ARG A 219 12.94 -3.17 10.59
CA ARG A 219 13.29 -2.19 9.55
C ARG A 219 12.41 -2.48 8.33
N TYR A 220 11.49 -1.58 8.02
CA TYR A 220 10.42 -1.88 7.08
C TYR A 220 10.86 -1.76 5.62
N PHE A 221 11.61 -0.72 5.27
CA PHE A 221 12.09 -0.46 3.91
C PHE A 221 13.59 -0.15 3.88
N TYR A 222 14.22 -0.49 2.75
CA TYR A 222 15.59 -0.09 2.39
C TYR A 222 15.76 -0.16 0.86
N PRO A 223 16.32 0.89 0.22
CA PRO A 223 16.51 2.23 0.78
C PRO A 223 15.17 2.84 1.18
N SER A 224 15.20 3.74 2.15
CA SER A 224 14.04 4.46 2.70
C SER A 224 14.29 5.95 2.63
#